data_AF-A0A846X549-F1
#
_entry.id   AF-A0A846X549-F1
#
_cell.length_a   1.000
_cell.length_b   1.000
_cell.length_c   1.000
_cell.angle_alpha   90.00
_cell.angle_beta   90.00
_cell.angle_gamma   90.00
#
_symmetry.space_group_name_H-M   'P 1'
#
loop_
_entity.id
_entity.type
_entity.pdbx_description
1 polymer ?
#
loop_
_entity_poly.entity_id
_entity_poly.type
_entity_poly.pdbx_seq_one_letter_code
_entity_poly.pdbx_strand_id
1 'polypeptide(L)' 'MSEYNSAEERAKAKFSLQGSTPRSRQLSAELLVTLARRQGHEPEQWVLDVAEGRLPA' A
#
# COMPACT_ATOMS: atom_id res chain seq x y z
N MET A 1 17.53 0.54 13.18
CA MET A 1 16.58 0.92 12.11
C MET A 1 16.05 -0.38 11.56
N SER A 2 14.81 -0.74 11.89
CA SER A 2 14.22 -2.00 11.41
C SER A 2 14.07 -1.87 9.89
N GLU A 3 14.77 -2.70 9.14
CA GLU A 3 14.59 -2.83 7.69
C GLU A 3 13.20 -3.45 7.47
N TYR A 4 12.16 -2.62 7.45
CA TYR A 4 10.80 -3.05 7.12
C TYR A 4 10.79 -3.48 5.64
N ASN A 5 10.61 -4.77 5.39
CA ASN A 5 10.56 -5.31 4.03
C ASN A 5 9.12 -5.28 3.52
N SER A 6 8.72 -4.14 2.97
CA SER A 6 7.37 -3.91 2.42
C SER A 6 6.97 -4.91 1.33
N ALA A 7 7.93 -5.52 0.64
CA ALA A 7 7.64 -6.59 -0.32
C ALA A 7 7.19 -7.88 0.37
N GLU A 8 7.80 -8.23 1.52
CA GLU A 8 7.38 -9.38 2.34
C GLU A 8 6.04 -9.14 3.03
N GLU A 9 5.78 -7.93 3.52
CA GLU A 9 4.50 -7.56 4.12
C GLU A 9 3.38 -7.67 3.09
N ARG A 10 3.59 -7.14 1.88
CA ARG A 10 2.67 -7.30 0.76
C ARG A 10 2.42 -8.77 0.43
N ALA A 11 3.46 -9.62 0.44
CA ALA A 11 3.31 -11.05 0.13
C ALA A 11 2.44 -11.79 1.17
N LYS A 12 2.37 -11.29 2.41
CA LYS A 12 1.58 -11.84 3.50
C LYS A 12 0.22 -11.13 3.67
N ALA A 13 -0.05 -10.09 2.88
CA ALA A 13 -1.25 -9.29 3.00
C ALA A 13 -2.52 -10.12 2.70
N LYS A 14 -3.59 -9.86 3.46
CA LYS A 14 -4.89 -10.54 3.31
C LYS A 14 -5.70 -10.03 2.13
N PHE A 15 -5.22 -8.99 1.46
CA PHE A 15 -5.88 -8.35 0.34
C PHE A 15 -4.85 -7.93 -0.71
N SER A 16 -5.33 -7.58 -1.89
CA SER A 16 -4.51 -7.08 -3.00
C SER A 16 -5.05 -5.75 -3.51
N LEU A 17 -4.15 -4.90 -4.01
CA LEU A 17 -4.53 -3.69 -4.72
C LEU A 17 -5.02 -4.07 -6.11
N GLN A 18 -6.29 -3.76 -6.38
CA GLN A 18 -6.95 -4.08 -7.66
C GLN A 18 -6.69 -3.00 -8.71
N GLY A 19 -6.65 -3.42 -9.98
CA GLY A 19 -6.48 -2.53 -11.14
C GLY A 19 -5.72 -3.18 -12.30
N SER A 20 -6.13 -2.90 -13.54
CA SER A 20 -5.54 -3.48 -14.77
C SER A 20 -4.17 -2.90 -15.16
N THR A 21 -3.80 -1.75 -14.58
CA THR A 21 -2.52 -1.07 -14.83
C THR A 21 -1.78 -0.82 -13.52
N PRO A 22 -0.43 -0.69 -13.52
CA PRO A 22 0.32 -0.28 -12.33
C PRO A 22 -0.22 1.02 -11.72
N ARG A 23 -0.57 2.00 -12.57
CA ARG A 23 -1.15 3.27 -12.11
C ARG A 23 -2.49 3.08 -11.41
N SER A 24 -3.37 2.21 -11.92
CA SER A 24 -4.65 1.93 -11.25
C SER A 24 -4.48 1.25 -9.89
N ARG A 25 -3.48 0.37 -9.74
CA ARG A 25 -3.15 -0.26 -8.44
C ARG A 25 -2.55 0.75 -7.46
N GLN A 26 -1.73 1.69 -7.95
CA GLN A 26 -1.26 2.81 -7.15
C GLN A 26 -2.41 3.71 -6.65
N LEU A 27 -3.38 4.03 -7.52
CA LEU A 27 -4.58 4.78 -7.11
C LEU A 27 -5.38 4.04 -6.03
N SER A 28 -5.52 2.72 -6.14
CA SER A 28 -6.13 1.89 -5.08
C SER A 28 -5.38 2.02 -3.75
N ALA A 29 -4.05 2.11 -3.77
CA ALA A 29 -3.25 2.33 -2.56
C ALA A 29 -3.47 3.73 -1.96
N GLU A 30 -3.47 4.77 -2.80
CA GLU A 30 -3.73 6.16 -2.39
C GLU A 30 -5.11 6.29 -1.69
N LEU A 31 -6.12 5.56 -2.18
CA LEU A 31 -7.46 5.52 -1.57
C LEU A 31 -7.44 4.85 -0.19
N LEU A 32 -6.75 3.72 -0.05
CA LEU A 32 -6.63 3.01 1.23
C LEU A 32 -5.89 3.85 2.29
N VAL A 33 -4.80 4.52 1.90
CA VAL A 33 -4.07 5.46 2.77
C VAL A 33 -4.98 6.57 3.25
N THR A 34 -5.76 7.17 2.34
CA THR A 34 -6.71 8.23 2.67
C THR A 34 -7.79 7.74 3.64
N LEU A 35 -8.32 6.55 3.42
CA LEU A 35 -9.34 5.95 4.28
C LEU A 35 -8.80 5.66 5.69
N ALA A 36 -7.62 5.04 5.79
CA ALA A 36 -6.98 4.73 7.07
C ALA A 36 -6.76 6.00 7.91
N ARG A 37 -6.19 7.05 7.31
CA ARG A 37 -5.97 8.35 7.97
C ARG A 37 -7.28 8.98 8.44
N ARG A 38 -8.34 8.93 7.65
CA ARG A 38 -9.67 9.44 8.03
C ARG A 38 -10.27 8.70 9.22
N GLN A 39 -9.92 7.44 9.41
CA GLN A 39 -10.37 6.62 10.54
C GLN A 39 -9.45 6.75 11.77
N GLY A 40 -8.36 7.52 11.68
CA GLY A 40 -7.35 7.59 12.74
C GLY A 40 -6.49 6.34 12.84
N HIS A 41 -6.44 5.52 11.79
CA HIS A 41 -5.57 4.35 11.69
C HIS A 41 -4.30 4.68 10.91
N GLU A 42 -3.20 4.05 11.29
CA GLU A 42 -1.97 4.10 10.49
C GLU A 42 -2.11 3.12 9.31
N PRO A 43 -1.87 3.57 8.06
CA PRO A 43 -1.91 2.67 6.91
C PRO A 43 -0.79 1.63 6.98
N GLU A 44 -1.02 0.44 6.41
CA GLU A 44 0.04 -0.58 6.29
C GLU A 44 1.21 -0.04 5.46
N GLN A 45 2.44 -0.30 5.91
CA GLN A 45 3.66 0.28 5.32
C GLN A 45 3.81 -0.07 3.83
N TRP A 46 3.51 -1.32 3.44
CA TRP A 46 3.55 -1.70 2.03
C TRP A 46 2.52 -0.96 1.16
N VAL A 47 1.38 -0.55 1.73
CA VAL A 47 0.37 0.25 1.02
C VAL A 47 0.87 1.68 0.84
N LEU A 48 1.50 2.26 1.86
CA LEU A 48 2.18 3.55 1.76
C LEU A 48 3.26 3.53 0.67
N ASP A 49 4.07 2.49 0.63
CA ASP A 49 5.16 2.38 -0.34
C ASP A 49 4.66 2.21 -1.77
N VAL A 50 3.55 1.51 -1.98
CA VAL A 50 2.92 1.47 -3.32
C VAL A 50 2.33 2.83 -3.68
N ALA A 51 1.64 3.50 -2.76
CA ALA A 51 1.05 4.82 -3.01
C ALA A 51 2.14 5.86 -3.39
N GLU A 52 3.28 5.83 -2.71
CA GLU A 52 4.42 6.71 -2.96
C GLU A 52 5.30 6.28 -4.15
N GLY A 53 5.01 5.13 -4.77
CA GLY A 53 5.79 4.60 -5.89
C GLY A 53 7.15 4.03 -5.49
N ARG A 54 7.40 3.82 -4.20
CA ARG A 54 8.61 3.17 -3.65
C ARG A 54 8.58 1.64 -3.83
N LEU A 55 7.38 1.06 -3.84
CA LEU A 55 7.13 -0.35 -4.16
C LEU A 55 6.31 -0.44 -5.45
N PRO A 56 6.72 -1.23 -6.45
CA PRO A 56 5.94 -1.39 -7.67
C PRO A 56 4.57 -2.01 -7.36
N ALA A 57 3.50 -1.42 -7.89
CA ALA A 57 2.13 -1.86 -7.67
C ALA A 57 1.81 -3.19 -8.34
#